data_AF-A0A7C2JX36-F1
#
_entry.id   AF-A0A7C2JX36-F1
#
_cell.length_a   1.000
_cell.length_b   1.000
_cell.length_c   1.000
_cell.angle_alpha   90.00
_cell.angle_beta   90.00
_cell.angle_gamma   90.00
#
_symmetry.space_group_name_H-M   'P 1'
#
loop_
_entity.id
_entity.type
_entity.pdbx_description
1 polymer ?
#
loop_
_entity_poly.entity_id
_entity_poly.type
_entity_poly.pdbx_seq_one_letter_code
_entity_poly.pdbx_strand_id
1 'polypeptide(L)'
;MKTPSRLPDPELDELPRELADLGRKIAALSGPVKQDLETAYEQVVDAVRRRRKILSLVQEALSQLRLDIKYLMFDLEVTRRERDELRQERDSL
;
A
#
# COMPACT_ATOMS: atom_id res chain seq x y z
N MET A 1 3.05 -16.94 -7.45
CA MET A 1 3.74 -15.83 -6.78
C MET A 1 3.61 -14.60 -7.68
N LYS A 2 2.83 -13.60 -7.28
CA LYS A 2 2.78 -12.31 -7.99
C LYS A 2 4.00 -11.50 -7.55
N THR A 3 4.92 -11.25 -8.47
CA THR A 3 6.07 -10.37 -8.28
C THR A 3 5.56 -8.96 -7.94
N PRO A 4 6.04 -8.28 -6.88
CA PRO A 4 5.63 -6.91 -6.62
C PRO A 4 6.23 -6.03 -7.72
N SER A 5 5.39 -5.63 -8.67
CA SER A 5 5.73 -4.62 -9.65
C SER A 5 6.01 -3.32 -8.91
N ARG A 6 7.15 -2.68 -9.21
CA ARG A 6 7.52 -1.35 -8.66
C ARG A 6 6.79 -0.20 -9.38
N LEU A 7 5.94 -0.53 -10.35
CA LEU A 7 5.11 0.43 -11.07
C LEU A 7 3.78 0.59 -10.31
N PRO A 8 3.21 1.81 -10.26
CA PRO A 8 1.91 2.04 -9.64
C PRO A 8 0.89 1.08 -10.24
N ASP A 9 0.23 0.30 -9.38
CA ASP A 9 -0.77 -0.68 -9.78
C ASP A 9 -1.99 0.07 -10.36
N PRO A 10 -2.31 -0.07 -11.66
CA PRO A 10 -3.42 0.64 -12.27
C PRO A 10 -4.78 0.29 -11.62
N GLU A 11 -4.86 -0.82 -10.90
CA GLU A 11 -6.05 -1.22 -10.11
C GLU A 11 -6.36 -0.24 -8.95
N LEU A 12 -5.37 0.52 -8.46
CA LEU A 12 -5.58 1.49 -7.37
C LEU A 12 -6.42 2.70 -7.78
N ASP A 13 -6.39 3.05 -9.06
CA ASP A 13 -7.20 4.15 -9.63
C ASP A 13 -8.60 3.70 -10.05
N GLU A 14 -8.85 2.39 -10.06
CA GLU A 14 -10.10 1.82 -10.53
C GLU A 14 -11.20 1.98 -9.49
N LEU A 15 -12.18 2.84 -9.74
CA LEU A 15 -13.27 3.14 -8.82
C LEU A 15 -14.02 1.85 -8.39
N PRO A 16 -14.43 1.67 -7.11
CA PRO A 16 -15.29 0.56 -6.73
C PRO A 16 -16.49 0.43 -7.66
N ARG A 17 -16.83 -0.82 -8.03
CA ARG A 17 -17.91 -1.11 -8.98
C ARG A 17 -19.23 -0.45 -8.56
N GLU A 18 -19.50 -0.43 -7.26
CA GLU A 18 -20.71 0.15 -6.67
C GLU A 18 -20.76 1.67 -6.88
N LEU A 19 -19.63 2.36 -6.78
CA LEU A 19 -19.56 3.80 -7.04
C LEU A 19 -19.70 4.06 -8.54
N ALA A 20 -19.05 3.26 -9.40
CA ALA A 20 -19.21 3.39 -10.85
C ALA A 20 -20.67 3.18 -11.30
N ASP A 21 -21.35 2.18 -10.72
CA ASP A 21 -22.78 1.93 -10.93
C ASP A 21 -23.66 3.08 -10.43
N LEU A 22 -23.33 3.65 -9.26
CA LEU A 22 -24.03 4.82 -8.73
C LEU A 22 -23.86 6.04 -9.64
N GLY A 23 -22.64 6.32 -10.11
CA GLY A 23 -22.38 7.40 -11.06
C GLY A 23 -23.19 7.27 -12.34
N ARG A 24 -23.31 6.05 -12.90
CA ARG A 24 -24.18 5.78 -14.06
C ARG A 24 -25.65 6.12 -13.78
N LYS A 25 -26.16 5.77 -12.60
CA LYS A 25 -27.56 6.07 -12.21
C LYS A 25 -27.78 7.57 -12.03
N ILE A 26 -26.84 8.28 -11.41
CA ILE A 26 -26.90 9.74 -11.23
C ILE A 26 -26.88 10.45 -12.59
N ALA A 27 -26.02 10.02 -13.51
CA ALA A 27 -25.94 10.59 -14.86
C ALA A 27 -27.25 10.45 -15.66
N ALA A 28 -28.01 9.37 -15.41
CA ALA A 28 -29.31 9.11 -16.04
C ALA A 28 -30.46 9.97 -15.47
N LEU A 29 -30.26 10.66 -14.34
CA LEU A 29 -31.26 11.57 -13.79
C LEU A 29 -31.35 12.85 -14.62
N SER A 30 -32.50 13.53 -14.52
CA SER A 30 -32.78 14.82 -15.12
C SER A 30 -33.40 15.77 -14.10
N GLY A 31 -33.13 17.06 -14.22
CA GLY A 31 -33.67 18.10 -13.35
C GLY A 31 -32.67 18.67 -12.34
N PRO A 32 -33.08 19.68 -11.55
CA PRO A 32 -32.19 20.47 -10.70
C PRO A 32 -31.51 19.64 -9.59
N VAL A 33 -32.15 18.59 -9.10
CA VAL A 33 -31.59 17.70 -8.05
C VAL A 33 -30.35 16.94 -8.54
N LYS A 34 -30.19 16.75 -9.86
CA LYS A 34 -29.04 16.07 -10.45
C LYS A 34 -27.72 16.76 -10.08
N GLN A 35 -27.68 18.08 -10.18
CA GLN A 35 -26.45 18.86 -10.06
C GLN A 35 -25.91 18.80 -8.62
N ASP A 36 -26.79 18.87 -7.63
CA ASP A 36 -26.42 18.71 -6.21
C ASP A 36 -25.91 17.30 -5.93
N LEU A 37 -26.53 16.29 -6.53
CA LEU A 37 -26.17 14.88 -6.37
C LEU A 37 -24.85 14.53 -7.08
N GLU A 38 -24.60 15.11 -8.25
CA GLU A 38 -23.32 15.01 -8.97
C GLU A 38 -22.19 15.59 -8.12
N THR A 39 -22.38 16.78 -7.56
CA THR A 39 -21.39 17.43 -6.69
C THR A 39 -21.07 16.57 -5.47
N ALA A 40 -22.09 16.05 -4.79
CA ALA A 40 -21.90 15.18 -3.64
C ALA A 40 -21.20 13.86 -4.01
N TYR A 41 -21.56 13.28 -5.16
CA TYR A 41 -20.95 12.06 -5.68
C TYR A 41 -19.47 12.26 -6.02
N GLU A 42 -19.10 13.35 -6.69
CA GLU A 42 -17.70 13.68 -6.99
C GLU A 42 -16.85 13.79 -5.73
N GLN A 43 -17.36 14.45 -4.68
CA GLN A 43 -16.68 14.55 -3.39
C GLN A 43 -16.43 13.16 -2.76
N VAL A 44 -17.40 12.24 -2.86
CA VAL A 44 -17.26 10.86 -2.36
C VAL A 44 -16.23 10.09 -3.18
N VAL A 45 -16.26 10.21 -4.52
CA VAL A 45 -15.29 9.58 -5.41
C VAL A 45 -13.87 10.04 -5.06
N ASP A 46 -13.66 11.35 -4.89
CA ASP A 46 -12.36 11.91 -4.54
C ASP A 46 -11.89 11.45 -3.16
N ALA A 47 -12.77 11.42 -2.17
CA ALA A 47 -12.45 10.92 -0.84
C ALA A 47 -12.02 9.44 -0.87
N VAL A 48 -12.71 8.62 -1.67
CA VAL A 48 -12.41 7.19 -1.81
C VAL A 48 -11.08 6.96 -2.53
N ARG A 49 -10.83 7.68 -3.63
CA ARG A 49 -9.54 7.65 -4.34
C ARG A 49 -8.39 8.06 -3.42
N ARG A 50 -8.55 9.15 -2.67
CA ARG A 50 -7.54 9.62 -1.71
C ARG A 50 -7.24 8.58 -0.64
N ARG A 51 -8.28 7.97 -0.04
CA ARG A 51 -8.11 6.93 0.99
C ARG A 51 -7.37 5.70 0.45
N ARG A 52 -7.71 5.26 -0.76
CA ARG A 52 -7.01 4.14 -1.41
C ARG A 52 -5.54 4.44 -1.67
N LYS A 53 -5.23 5.64 -2.17
CA LYS A 53 -3.85 6.08 -2.37
C LYS A 53 -3.05 6.09 -1.06
N ILE A 54 -3.63 6.62 0.01
CA ILE A 54 -3.02 6.58 1.35
C ILE A 54 -2.77 5.13 1.79
N LEU A 55 -3.77 4.26 1.63
CA LEU A 55 -3.64 2.86 2.02
C LEU A 55 -2.54 2.14 1.23
N SER A 56 -2.42 2.39 -0.08
CA SER A 56 -1.33 1.84 -0.89
C SER A 56 0.03 2.27 -0.38
N LEU A 57 0.23 3.58 -0.15
CA LEU A 57 1.49 4.11 0.37
C LEU A 57 1.85 3.51 1.73
N VAL A 58 0.86 3.32 2.60
CA VAL A 58 1.06 2.65 3.90
C VAL A 58 1.45 1.19 3.70
N GLN A 59 0.78 0.46 2.80
CA GLN A 59 1.09 -0.94 2.50
C GLN A 59 2.50 -1.11 1.91
N GLU A 60 2.91 -0.19 1.02
CA GLU A 60 4.26 -0.14 0.47
C GLU A 60 5.30 0.12 1.56
N ALA A 61 5.08 1.12 2.41
CA ALA A 61 5.98 1.45 3.52
C ALA A 61 6.12 0.29 4.52
N LEU A 62 5.01 -0.37 4.88
CA LEU A 62 5.04 -1.55 5.74
C LEU A 62 5.75 -2.74 5.09
N SER A 63 5.58 -2.92 3.77
CA SER A 63 6.27 -3.97 3.02
C SER A 63 7.78 -3.73 2.98
N GLN A 64 8.21 -2.49 2.80
CA GLN A 64 9.61 -2.09 2.87
C GLN A 64 10.17 -2.29 4.27
N LEU A 65 9.50 -1.79 5.31
CA LEU A 65 9.94 -1.96 6.70
C LEU A 65 10.11 -3.44 7.07
N ARG A 66 9.18 -4.30 6.62
CA ARG A 66 9.29 -5.75 6.84
C ARG A 66 10.53 -6.34 6.19
N LEU A 67 10.95 -5.83 5.03
CA LEU A 67 12.18 -6.26 4.37
C LEU A 67 13.40 -5.74 5.14
N ASP A 68 13.38 -4.49 5.59
CA ASP A 68 14.47 -3.88 6.35
C ASP A 68 14.72 -4.64 7.66
N ILE A 69 13.65 -5.06 8.36
CA ILE A 69 13.76 -5.91 9.55
C ILE A 69 14.44 -7.26 9.23
N LYS A 70 14.13 -7.87 8.09
CA LYS A 70 14.78 -9.14 7.69
C LYS A 70 16.27 -8.95 7.45
N TYR A 71 16.68 -7.85 6.83
CA TYR A 71 18.10 -7.55 6.63
C TYR A 71 18.80 -7.28 7.95
N LEU A 72 18.19 -6.48 8.84
CA LEU A 72 18.77 -6.21 10.15
C LEU A 72 18.97 -7.49 10.97
N MET A 73 17.99 -8.40 10.94
CA MET A 73 18.10 -9.69 11.64
C MET A 73 19.21 -10.56 11.04
N PHE A 74 19.34 -10.60 9.72
CA PHE A 74 20.42 -11.32 9.05
C PHE A 74 21.80 -10.77 9.44
N ASP A 75 21.99 -9.46 9.37
CA ASP A 75 23.27 -8.82 9.76
C ASP A 75 23.59 -9.08 11.24
N LEU A 76 22.57 -9.08 12.11
CA LEU A 76 22.73 -9.41 13.53
C LEU A 76 23.16 -10.86 13.75
N GLU A 77 22.62 -11.81 12.99
CA GLU A 77 23.02 -13.21 13.06
C GLU A 77 24.46 -13.42 12.59
N VAL A 78 24.85 -12.77 11.49
CA VAL A 78 26.24 -12.81 10.97
C VAL A 78 27.21 -12.25 12.00
N THR A 79 26.95 -11.03 12.51
CA THR A 79 27.84 -10.40 13.50
C THR A 79 27.91 -11.18 14.82
N ARG A 80 26.82 -11.83 15.25
CA ARG A 80 26.83 -12.73 16.41
C ARG A 80 27.73 -13.94 16.18
N ARG A 81 27.61 -14.56 15.00
CA ARG A 81 28.42 -15.72 14.62
C ARG A 81 29.90 -15.38 14.56
N GLU A 82 30.25 -14.30 13.87
CA GLU A 82 31.64 -13.82 13.77
C GLU A 82 32.25 -13.57 15.16
N ARG A 83 31.50 -12.91 16.04
CA ARG A 83 31.94 -12.69 17.43
C ARG A 83 32.18 -14.00 18.16
N ASP A 84 31.31 -14.98 18.00
CA ASP A 84 31.41 -16.26 18.70
C ASP A 84 32.60 -17.09 18.18
N GLU A 85 32.85 -17.07 16.87
CA GLU A 85 34.05 -17.65 16.24
C GLU A 85 35.33 -17.01 16.79
N LEU A 86 35.41 -15.67 16.82
CA LEU A 86 36.56 -14.94 17.37
C LEU A 86 36.81 -15.21 18.87
N ARG A 87 35.73 -15.41 19.66
CA ARG A 87 35.86 -15.77 21.08
C ARG A 87 36.43 -17.17 21.25
N GLN A 88 35.96 -18.13 20.45
CA GLN A 88 36.47 -19.50 20.48
C GLN A 88 37.95 -19.56 20.11
N GLU A 89 38.37 -18.84 19.06
CA GLU A 89 39.79 -18.76 18.67
C GLU A 89 40.66 -18.23 19.80
N ARG A 90 40.26 -17.12 20.44
CA ARG A 90 41.01 -16.53 21.56
C ARG A 90 41.12 -17.47 22.75
N ASP A 91 40.05 -18.19 23.09
CA ASP A 91 40.04 -19.09 24.25
C ASP A 91 40.81 -20.41 23.98
N SER A 92 41.15 -20.68 22.70
CA SER A 92 41.96 -21.82 22.27
C SER A 92 43.47 -21.53 22.11
N LEU A 93 43.89 -20.28 22.32
CA LEU A 93 45.29 -19.81 22.36
C LEU A 93 45.82 -19.71 23.79
#